data_AF-A0A2K5EDM6-F1
#
_entry.id   AF-A0A2K5EDM6-F1
#
_cell.length_a   1.000
_cell.length_b   1.000
_cell.length_c   1.000
_cell.angle_alpha   90.00
_cell.angle_beta   90.00
_cell.angle_gamma   90.00
#
_symmetry.space_group_name_H-M   'P 1'
#
loop_
_entity.id
_entity.type
_entity.pdbx_description
1 polymer ?
#
loop_
_entity_poly.entity_id
_entity_poly.type
_entity_poly.pdbx_seq_one_letter_code
_entity_poly.pdbx_strand_id
1 'polypeptide(L)'
;MSGLALLKNEKIQYISPFHVIPIFAGKDEFHMVVEVPCWSNAKMEIATKDPLNPIKQDVNKGKLHHVANLFPYKGYIWNYGAIPPTWKDPGHNDKPTGCCGDNGPIDMCEIGSKVCARGEIIGVKVLGILAMTEEGEPDWKVIAINVNDPDAANYNDIDDVKHLKLFPDGKPENEFAFNAEFKDKVSLVSRKMNGKGIHCMNTTVSESPFKCDPDAARAIVDVDKWFYHQKNY
;
A
#
# COMPACT_ATOMS: atom_id res chain seq x y z
N MET A 1 -8.55 -7.27 -17.00
CA MET A 1 -8.54 -5.83 -17.28
C MET A 1 -7.31 -5.22 -16.61
N SER A 2 -6.28 -4.94 -17.41
CA SER A 2 -5.02 -4.28 -16.99
C SER A 2 -5.21 -2.77 -16.91
N GLY A 3 -6.18 -2.34 -16.10
CA GLY A 3 -6.63 -0.96 -16.05
C GLY A 3 -5.89 -0.19 -14.96
N LEU A 4 -5.36 0.96 -15.33
CA LEU A 4 -4.84 1.95 -14.41
C LEU A 4 -6.01 2.59 -13.64
N ALA A 5 -5.88 2.71 -12.32
CA ALA A 5 -6.87 3.33 -11.45
C ALA A 5 -6.35 4.64 -10.86
N LEU A 6 -7.07 5.73 -11.14
CA LEU A 6 -6.85 7.05 -10.57
C LEU A 6 -7.87 7.31 -9.47
N LEU A 7 -7.47 8.09 -8.46
CA LEU A 7 -8.35 8.48 -7.36
C LEU A 7 -8.88 9.89 -7.57
N LYS A 8 -10.12 10.11 -7.12
CA LYS A 8 -10.76 11.41 -7.03
C LYS A 8 -11.23 11.65 -5.60
N ASN A 9 -11.22 12.90 -5.16
CA ASN A 9 -11.89 13.29 -3.91
C ASN A 9 -13.40 13.54 -4.12
N GLU A 10 -14.10 13.88 -3.04
CA GLU A 10 -15.54 14.22 -3.05
C GLU A 10 -15.88 15.40 -3.98
N LYS A 11 -14.91 16.26 -4.30
CA LYS A 11 -15.04 17.37 -5.26
C LYS A 11 -14.72 16.96 -6.70
N ILE A 12 -14.59 15.66 -6.97
CA ILE A 12 -14.28 15.06 -8.27
C ILE A 12 -12.93 15.54 -8.83
N GLN A 13 -12.02 15.98 -7.95
CA GLN A 13 -10.66 16.37 -8.34
C GLN A 13 -9.73 15.16 -8.25
N TYR A 14 -8.88 14.97 -9.25
CA TYR A 14 -7.86 13.92 -9.22
C TYR A 14 -6.87 14.19 -8.08
N ILE A 15 -6.55 13.13 -7.33
CA ILE A 15 -5.63 13.18 -6.21
C ILE A 15 -4.59 12.06 -6.34
N SER A 16 -3.40 12.30 -5.80
CA SER A 16 -2.39 11.24 -5.67
C SER A 16 -2.71 10.37 -4.46
N PRO A 17 -2.87 9.03 -4.61
CA PRO A 17 -3.03 8.14 -3.48
C PRO A 17 -1.78 8.11 -2.59
N PHE A 18 -0.61 8.46 -3.13
CA PHE A 18 0.65 8.45 -2.40
C PHE A 18 0.79 9.69 -1.50
N HIS A 19 0.43 10.88 -2.00
CA HIS A 19 0.81 12.14 -1.34
C HIS A 19 -0.34 12.86 -0.63
N VAL A 20 -1.59 12.61 -1.04
CA VAL A 20 -2.73 13.45 -0.62
C VAL A 20 -3.49 12.86 0.56
N ILE A 21 -3.56 11.53 0.66
CA ILE A 21 -4.38 10.85 1.66
C ILE A 21 -3.72 11.01 3.03
N PRO A 22 -4.42 11.56 4.04
CA PRO A 22 -3.88 11.69 5.39
C PRO A 22 -3.52 10.33 5.98
N ILE A 23 -2.45 10.25 6.76
CA ILE A 23 -2.05 8.99 7.39
C ILE A 23 -3.07 8.47 8.40
N PHE A 24 -3.71 9.36 9.16
CA PHE A 24 -4.68 9.01 10.20
C PHE A 24 -6.12 9.18 9.69
N ALA A 25 -6.94 8.15 9.92
CA ALA A 25 -8.39 8.16 9.68
C ALA A 25 -9.18 8.60 10.92
N GLY A 26 -8.58 8.43 12.10
CA GLY A 26 -9.17 8.69 13.39
C GLY A 26 -8.14 8.60 14.51
N LYS A 27 -8.59 8.45 15.75
CA LYS A 27 -7.69 8.23 16.89
C LYS A 27 -7.20 6.79 16.86
N ASP A 28 -5.88 6.59 16.74
CA ASP A 28 -5.26 5.25 16.62
C ASP A 28 -5.68 4.45 15.37
N GLU A 29 -6.26 5.12 14.37
CA GLU A 29 -6.73 4.52 13.12
C GLU A 29 -5.98 5.13 11.94
N PHE A 30 -5.60 4.28 10.98
CA PHE A 30 -4.81 4.67 9.81
C PHE A 30 -5.64 4.55 8.54
N HIS A 31 -5.36 5.40 7.54
CA HIS A 31 -5.86 5.14 6.20
C HIS A 31 -5.00 4.08 5.51
N MET A 32 -5.67 3.19 4.79
CA MET A 32 -5.06 2.26 3.85
C MET A 32 -5.62 2.54 2.46
N VAL A 33 -4.75 2.53 1.46
CA VAL A 33 -5.14 2.47 0.04
C VAL A 33 -5.08 1.02 -0.39
N VAL A 34 -6.22 0.42 -0.73
CA VAL A 34 -6.29 -0.97 -1.19
C VAL A 34 -5.81 -1.06 -2.63
N GLU A 35 -4.77 -1.83 -2.90
CA GLU A 35 -4.23 -2.02 -4.25
C GLU A 35 -4.73 -3.33 -4.88
N VAL A 36 -4.71 -4.41 -4.11
CA VAL A 36 -5.06 -5.76 -4.54
C VAL A 36 -6.16 -6.34 -3.64
N PRO A 37 -7.36 -6.58 -4.18
CA PRO A 37 -8.42 -7.29 -3.45
C PRO A 37 -8.01 -8.69 -3.01
N CYS A 38 -8.51 -9.13 -1.85
CA CYS A 38 -8.39 -10.51 -1.39
C CYS A 38 -8.86 -11.51 -2.48
N TRP A 39 -8.15 -12.64 -2.55
CA TRP A 39 -8.28 -13.73 -3.52
C TRP A 39 -8.11 -13.36 -4.99
N SER A 40 -7.46 -12.23 -5.28
CA SER A 40 -7.09 -11.85 -6.64
C SER A 40 -5.59 -12.09 -6.91
N ASN A 41 -5.20 -12.14 -8.18
CA ASN A 41 -3.83 -12.51 -8.59
C ASN A 41 -3.05 -11.37 -9.24
N ALA A 42 -3.71 -10.31 -9.74
CA ALA A 42 -3.02 -9.23 -10.41
C ALA A 42 -2.22 -8.41 -9.40
N LYS A 43 -0.89 -8.33 -9.57
CA LYS A 43 -0.03 -7.49 -8.72
C LYS A 43 -0.23 -6.04 -9.12
N MET A 44 -0.98 -5.30 -8.32
CA MET A 44 -1.31 -3.89 -8.54
C MET A 44 -0.58 -3.06 -7.50
N GLU A 45 -0.04 -1.92 -7.90
CA GLU A 45 0.78 -1.06 -7.04
C GLU A 45 0.57 0.41 -7.39
N ILE A 46 0.70 1.30 -6.40
CA ILE A 46 0.84 2.73 -6.57
C ILE A 46 2.10 3.02 -7.41
N ALA A 47 1.91 3.64 -8.56
CA ALA A 47 2.98 3.99 -9.48
C ALA A 47 3.77 5.21 -8.95
N THR A 48 4.76 4.96 -8.10
CA THR A 48 5.55 6.02 -7.43
C THR A 48 6.26 6.97 -8.40
N LYS A 49 6.55 6.52 -9.63
CA LYS A 49 7.26 7.27 -10.67
C LYS A 49 6.34 7.99 -11.67
N ASP A 50 5.04 7.68 -11.66
CA ASP A 50 4.10 8.25 -12.63
C ASP A 50 3.39 9.48 -12.03
N PRO A 51 3.00 10.47 -12.86
CA PRO A 51 2.20 11.59 -12.39
C PRO A 51 0.89 11.16 -11.75
N LEU A 52 0.52 11.81 -10.64
CA LEU A 52 -0.65 11.47 -9.80
C LEU A 52 -0.62 10.07 -9.15
N ASN A 53 0.48 9.33 -9.26
CA ASN A 53 0.70 8.03 -8.64
C ASN A 53 -0.47 7.04 -8.75
N PRO A 54 -0.99 6.79 -9.96
CA PRO A 54 -2.08 5.85 -10.14
C PRO A 54 -1.75 4.43 -9.66
N ILE A 55 -2.78 3.66 -9.31
CA ILE A 55 -2.60 2.21 -9.09
C ILE A 55 -2.57 1.51 -10.46
N LYS A 56 -1.46 0.85 -10.79
CA LYS A 56 -1.29 0.13 -12.06
C LYS A 56 -0.78 -1.29 -11.83
N GLN A 57 -0.97 -2.17 -12.81
CA GLN A 57 -0.45 -3.52 -12.72
C GLN A 57 1.06 -3.52 -12.96
N ASP A 58 1.80 -4.23 -12.12
CA ASP A 58 3.23 -4.46 -12.29
C ASP A 58 3.50 -5.21 -13.62
N VAL A 59 4.61 -4.88 -14.27
CA VAL A 59 5.03 -5.46 -15.55
C VAL A 59 6.40 -6.06 -15.38
N ASN A 60 6.46 -7.40 -15.39
CA ASN A 60 7.70 -8.15 -15.28
C ASN A 60 8.06 -8.73 -16.66
N LYS A 61 9.26 -8.41 -17.18
CA LYS A 61 9.76 -8.85 -18.49
C LYS A 61 8.76 -8.61 -19.64
N GLY A 62 8.11 -7.44 -19.63
CA GLY A 62 7.15 -7.02 -20.65
C GLY A 62 5.78 -7.71 -20.57
N LYS A 63 5.51 -8.50 -19.53
CA LYS A 63 4.23 -9.15 -19.29
C LYS A 63 3.59 -8.66 -18.00
N LEU A 64 2.26 -8.57 -18.00
CA LEU A 64 1.49 -8.26 -16.79
C LEU A 64 1.77 -9.30 -15.71
N HIS A 65 2.14 -8.83 -14.53
CA HIS A 65 2.53 -9.69 -13.42
C HIS A 65 1.29 -10.21 -12.68
N HIS A 66 1.21 -11.53 -12.53
CA HIS A 66 0.23 -12.22 -11.70
C HIS A 66 0.93 -13.09 -10.65
N VAL A 67 0.53 -12.95 -9.40
CA VAL A 67 0.98 -13.82 -8.30
C VAL A 67 0.36 -15.21 -8.46
N ALA A 68 1.17 -16.24 -8.25
CA ALA A 68 0.76 -17.63 -8.36
C ALA A 68 -0.23 -18.02 -7.25
N ASN A 69 -1.05 -19.03 -7.52
CA ASN A 69 -1.80 -19.71 -6.46
C ASN A 69 -0.86 -20.71 -5.77
N LEU A 70 -0.74 -20.60 -4.45
CA LEU A 70 0.04 -21.52 -3.63
C LEU A 70 -0.95 -22.38 -2.85
N PHE A 71 -1.19 -23.63 -3.27
CA PHE A 71 -2.18 -24.50 -2.64
C PHE A 71 -2.00 -24.57 -1.12
N PRO A 72 -3.07 -24.42 -0.30
CA PRO A 72 -4.49 -24.34 -0.66
C PRO A 72 -5.01 -22.92 -1.00
N TYR A 73 -4.14 -21.93 -1.09
CA TYR A 73 -4.47 -20.52 -1.24
C TYR A 73 -4.64 -20.08 -2.70
N LYS A 74 -5.51 -19.07 -2.89
CA LYS A 74 -5.77 -18.41 -4.17
C LYS A 74 -5.29 -16.97 -4.11
N GLY A 75 -4.29 -16.64 -4.91
CA GLY A 75 -3.75 -15.28 -5.05
C GLY A 75 -3.33 -14.67 -3.71
N TYR A 76 -3.61 -13.37 -3.54
CA TYR A 76 -3.44 -12.68 -2.26
C TYR A 76 -4.51 -13.15 -1.28
N ILE A 77 -4.12 -13.62 -0.10
CA ILE A 77 -5.05 -14.15 0.91
C ILE A 77 -5.68 -13.07 1.80
N TRP A 78 -5.22 -11.82 1.65
CA TRP A 78 -5.70 -10.63 2.37
C TRP A 78 -6.00 -9.52 1.36
N ASN A 79 -6.77 -8.51 1.78
CA ASN A 79 -6.73 -7.25 1.04
C ASN A 79 -5.34 -6.65 1.24
N TYR A 80 -4.69 -6.28 0.14
CA TYR A 80 -3.30 -5.81 0.16
C TYR A 80 -3.21 -4.40 -0.40
N GLY A 81 -2.33 -3.60 0.18
CA GLY A 81 -2.11 -2.23 -0.25
C GLY A 81 -1.09 -1.52 0.60
N ALA A 82 -1.23 -0.20 0.72
CA ALA A 82 -0.21 0.64 1.33
C ALA A 82 -0.77 1.72 2.26
N ILE A 83 0.08 2.21 3.16
CA ILE A 83 -0.21 3.32 4.08
C ILE A 83 0.30 4.63 3.48
N PRO A 84 -0.55 5.53 2.99
CA PRO A 84 -0.11 6.87 2.61
C PRO A 84 0.04 7.81 3.83
N PRO A 85 0.84 8.89 3.75
CA PRO A 85 1.88 9.15 2.77
C PRO A 85 3.24 8.67 3.32
N THR A 86 3.36 7.38 3.64
CA THR A 86 4.62 6.79 4.16
C THR A 86 5.58 6.46 3.04
N TRP A 87 6.89 6.43 3.31
CA TRP A 87 7.89 6.10 2.31
C TRP A 87 9.05 5.32 2.94
N LYS A 88 9.37 4.16 2.38
CA LYS A 88 10.54 3.33 2.66
C LYS A 88 11.76 3.94 1.95
N ASP A 89 12.45 4.89 2.59
CA ASP A 89 13.60 5.58 1.99
C ASP A 89 14.76 4.62 1.68
N PRO A 90 15.20 4.49 0.42
CA PRO A 90 16.33 3.63 0.04
C PRO A 90 17.69 4.14 0.51
N GLY A 91 17.75 5.34 1.12
CA GLY A 91 18.96 5.90 1.72
C GLY A 91 19.06 5.65 3.21
N HIS A 92 17.98 5.15 3.81
CA HIS A 92 17.95 4.77 5.20
C HIS A 92 18.27 3.28 5.31
N ASN A 93 19.39 2.95 5.96
CA ASN A 93 19.67 1.58 6.36
C ASN A 93 18.92 1.30 7.67
N ASP A 94 17.95 0.40 7.60
CA ASP A 94 17.18 -0.03 8.76
C ASP A 94 18.04 -0.99 9.60
N LYS A 95 18.40 -0.57 10.82
CA LYS A 95 19.31 -1.35 11.69
C LYS A 95 18.81 -2.77 11.99
N PRO A 96 17.51 -3.00 12.27
CA PRO A 96 16.98 -4.33 12.49
C PRO A 96 17.17 -5.32 11.34
N THR A 97 16.92 -4.87 10.10
CA THR A 97 17.01 -5.74 8.92
C THR A 97 18.39 -5.68 8.27
N GLY A 98 19.16 -4.62 8.53
CA GLY A 98 20.44 -4.33 7.89
C GLY A 98 20.33 -3.81 6.46
N CYS A 99 19.11 -3.66 5.94
CA CYS A 99 18.85 -3.39 4.52
C CYS A 99 18.24 -1.99 4.31
N CYS A 100 18.26 -1.52 3.07
CA CYS A 100 17.67 -0.22 2.69
C CYS A 100 16.22 -0.38 2.22
N GLY A 101 15.39 0.65 2.38
CA GLY A 101 14.01 0.63 1.88
C GLY A 101 13.91 0.47 0.35
N ASP A 102 12.79 -0.05 -0.14
CA ASP A 102 12.53 -0.34 -1.55
C ASP A 102 12.01 0.85 -2.38
N ASN A 103 12.00 2.05 -1.80
CA ASN A 103 11.50 3.29 -2.42
C ASN A 103 9.96 3.33 -2.65
N GLY A 104 9.21 2.41 -2.05
CA GLY A 104 7.74 2.37 -2.05
C GLY A 104 7.11 2.93 -0.76
N PRO A 105 5.77 3.03 -0.69
CA PRO A 105 5.07 3.22 0.57
C PRO A 105 5.14 1.95 1.44
N ILE A 106 4.87 2.07 2.74
CA ILE A 106 4.82 0.90 3.64
C ILE A 106 3.61 0.03 3.31
N ASP A 107 3.86 -1.27 3.18
CA ASP A 107 2.86 -2.25 2.81
C ASP A 107 1.98 -2.67 3.98
N MET A 108 0.75 -3.06 3.66
CA MET A 108 -0.25 -3.47 4.63
C MET A 108 -1.10 -4.64 4.11
N CYS A 109 -1.28 -5.62 4.99
CA CYS A 109 -2.24 -6.72 4.85
C CYS A 109 -3.43 -6.44 5.76
N GLU A 110 -4.61 -6.25 5.16
CA GLU A 110 -5.87 -6.08 5.88
C GLU A 110 -6.64 -7.41 5.92
N ILE A 111 -6.93 -7.86 7.14
CA ILE A 111 -7.36 -9.25 7.44
C ILE A 111 -8.87 -9.41 7.62
N GLY A 112 -9.64 -8.34 7.46
CA GLY A 112 -11.08 -8.36 7.63
C GLY A 112 -11.79 -9.27 6.63
N SER A 113 -13.04 -9.57 6.95
CA SER A 113 -13.92 -10.46 6.21
C SER A 113 -14.36 -9.90 4.85
N LYS A 114 -14.42 -8.57 4.71
CA LYS A 114 -14.85 -7.89 3.49
C LYS A 114 -13.76 -7.98 2.42
N VAL A 115 -14.09 -8.47 1.22
CA VAL A 115 -13.22 -8.30 0.05
C VAL A 115 -13.34 -6.85 -0.45
N CYS A 116 -12.31 -6.04 -0.22
CA CYS A 116 -12.26 -4.64 -0.63
C CYS A 116 -12.01 -4.49 -2.13
N ALA A 117 -12.37 -3.33 -2.67
CA ALA A 117 -12.16 -3.02 -4.07
C ALA A 117 -10.82 -2.31 -4.28
N ARG A 118 -10.15 -2.56 -5.43
CA ARG A 118 -8.95 -1.80 -5.81
C ARG A 118 -9.22 -0.29 -5.83
N GLY A 119 -8.35 0.50 -5.21
CA GLY A 119 -8.44 1.94 -5.04
C GLY A 119 -9.41 2.39 -3.94
N GLU A 120 -10.01 1.46 -3.19
CA GLU A 120 -10.79 1.80 -2.00
C GLU A 120 -9.85 2.35 -0.93
N ILE A 121 -10.27 3.44 -0.27
CA ILE A 121 -9.60 3.97 0.91
C ILE A 121 -10.40 3.51 2.12
N ILE A 122 -9.75 2.85 3.07
CA ILE A 122 -10.39 2.33 4.27
C ILE A 122 -9.66 2.80 5.53
N GLY A 123 -10.40 2.93 6.63
CA GLY A 123 -9.83 3.10 7.97
C GLY A 123 -9.51 1.74 8.56
N VAL A 124 -8.32 1.60 9.14
CA VAL A 124 -7.86 0.34 9.74
C VAL A 124 -7.23 0.56 11.11
N LYS A 125 -7.35 -0.46 11.95
CA LYS A 125 -6.60 -0.59 13.21
C LYS A 125 -5.38 -1.48 12.97
N VAL A 126 -4.19 -0.96 13.27
CA VAL A 126 -2.94 -1.71 13.18
C VAL A 126 -2.82 -2.67 14.37
N LEU A 127 -2.53 -3.94 14.07
CA LEU A 127 -2.37 -5.01 15.06
C LEU A 127 -0.89 -5.35 15.30
N GLY A 128 -0.04 -5.19 14.30
CA GLY A 128 1.40 -5.40 14.42
C GLY A 128 2.10 -5.27 13.08
N ILE A 129 3.39 -5.58 13.05
CA ILE A 129 4.20 -5.53 11.84
C ILE A 129 5.12 -6.74 11.74
N LEU A 130 5.25 -7.30 10.55
CA LEU A 130 6.16 -8.40 10.23
C LEU A 130 7.34 -7.88 9.44
N ALA A 131 8.55 -8.25 9.87
CA ALA A 131 9.77 -7.97 9.14
C ALA A 131 10.08 -9.15 8.20
N MET A 132 9.60 -9.09 6.96
CA MET A 132 9.96 -10.05 5.93
C MET A 132 11.22 -9.55 5.21
N THR A 133 12.05 -10.46 4.74
CA THR A 133 13.15 -10.21 3.82
C THR A 133 12.81 -10.92 2.52
N GLU A 134 12.61 -10.18 1.43
CA GLU A 134 12.38 -10.74 0.08
C GLU A 134 13.61 -10.43 -0.77
N GLU A 135 14.25 -11.47 -1.33
CA GLU A 135 15.46 -11.34 -2.18
C GLU A 135 16.63 -10.54 -1.54
N GLY A 136 16.70 -10.50 -0.20
CA GLY A 136 17.72 -9.76 0.55
C GLY A 136 17.38 -8.30 0.85
N GLU A 137 16.19 -7.83 0.47
CA GLU A 137 15.67 -6.49 0.78
C GLU A 137 14.63 -6.53 1.92
N PRO A 138 14.52 -5.48 2.75
CA PRO A 138 13.64 -5.45 3.89
C PRO A 138 12.22 -5.09 3.44
N ASP A 139 11.30 -5.99 3.70
CA ASP A 139 9.92 -5.89 3.27
C ASP A 139 8.97 -5.95 4.46
N TRP A 140 8.84 -4.80 5.13
CA TRP A 140 7.96 -4.65 6.28
C TRP A 140 6.49 -4.73 5.87
N LYS A 141 5.76 -5.70 6.44
CA LYS A 141 4.32 -5.88 6.22
C LYS A 141 3.54 -5.55 7.47
N VAL A 142 2.77 -4.47 7.44
CA VAL A 142 1.85 -4.12 8.53
C VAL A 142 0.62 -5.03 8.48
N ILE A 143 0.23 -5.58 9.63
CA ILE A 143 -1.00 -6.34 9.77
C ILE A 143 -2.05 -5.44 10.40
N ALA A 144 -3.20 -5.33 9.76
CA ALA A 144 -4.28 -4.45 10.20
C ALA A 144 -5.65 -5.08 9.93
N ILE A 145 -6.69 -4.54 10.56
CA ILE A 145 -8.08 -4.91 10.30
C ILE A 145 -8.92 -3.66 10.06
N ASN A 146 -9.85 -3.71 9.12
CA ASN A 146 -10.80 -2.63 8.88
C ASN A 146 -11.57 -2.30 10.17
N VAL A 147 -11.64 -1.01 10.53
CA VAL A 147 -12.34 -0.56 11.76
C VAL A 147 -13.84 -0.85 11.73
N ASN A 148 -14.39 -1.04 10.52
CA ASN A 148 -15.79 -1.38 10.30
C ASN A 148 -16.02 -2.89 10.14
N ASP A 149 -15.00 -3.73 10.29
CA ASP A 149 -15.20 -5.18 10.30
C ASP A 149 -16.03 -5.59 11.55
N PRO A 150 -17.03 -6.47 11.43
CA PRO A 150 -17.83 -6.91 12.57
C PRO A 150 -17.01 -7.47 13.74
N ASP A 151 -15.86 -8.09 13.46
CA ASP A 151 -14.98 -8.68 14.46
C ASP A 151 -13.82 -7.76 14.87
N ALA A 152 -13.74 -6.54 14.35
CA ALA A 152 -12.64 -5.60 14.63
C ALA A 152 -12.41 -5.37 16.14
N ALA A 153 -13.46 -5.42 16.95
CA ALA A 153 -13.36 -5.27 18.41
C ALA A 153 -12.59 -6.42 19.10
N ASN A 154 -12.56 -7.62 18.48
CA ASN A 154 -11.90 -8.81 19.02
C ASN A 154 -10.40 -8.85 18.73
N TYR A 155 -9.91 -8.03 17.80
CA TYR A 155 -8.50 -7.98 17.41
C TYR A 155 -7.89 -6.66 17.84
N ASN A 156 -7.04 -6.64 18.86
CA ASN A 156 -6.47 -5.42 19.43
C ASN A 156 -4.93 -5.43 19.42
N ASP A 157 -4.34 -6.60 19.35
CA ASP A 157 -2.89 -6.79 19.21
C ASP A 157 -2.61 -7.95 18.25
N ILE A 158 -1.34 -8.16 17.93
CA ILE A 158 -0.92 -9.25 17.07
C ILE A 158 -1.18 -10.63 17.69
N ASP A 159 -1.20 -10.71 19.02
CA ASP A 159 -1.49 -11.96 19.72
C ASP A 159 -2.86 -12.54 19.36
N ASP A 160 -3.82 -11.66 19.07
CA ASP A 160 -5.17 -12.04 18.67
C ASP A 160 -5.21 -12.66 17.26
N VAL A 161 -4.14 -12.51 16.45
CA VAL A 161 -4.05 -13.04 15.08
C VAL A 161 -2.97 -14.09 14.89
N LYS A 162 -2.24 -14.48 15.94
CA LYS A 162 -1.19 -15.52 15.88
C LYS A 162 -1.67 -16.88 15.35
N HIS A 163 -2.95 -17.16 15.49
CA HIS A 163 -3.57 -18.39 14.99
C HIS A 163 -3.86 -18.35 13.48
N LEU A 164 -3.77 -17.19 12.84
CA LEU A 164 -3.99 -17.02 11.40
C LEU A 164 -2.70 -17.29 10.62
N LYS A 165 -2.83 -17.96 9.48
CA LYS A 165 -1.73 -18.13 8.53
C LYS A 165 -1.61 -16.90 7.65
N LEU A 166 -0.74 -15.97 8.02
CA LEU A 166 -0.60 -14.66 7.36
C LEU A 166 0.10 -14.71 5.99
N PHE A 167 0.94 -15.71 5.74
CA PHE A 167 1.59 -15.90 4.44
C PHE A 167 1.65 -17.40 4.07
N PRO A 168 1.50 -17.75 2.78
CA PRO A 168 1.65 -19.12 2.32
C PRO A 168 3.12 -19.58 2.35
N ASP A 169 3.37 -20.80 2.82
CA ASP A 169 4.69 -21.44 2.69
C ASP A 169 4.86 -21.83 1.22
N GLY A 170 5.85 -21.28 0.51
CA GLY A 170 5.98 -21.61 -0.91
C GLY A 170 7.16 -21.03 -1.68
N LYS A 171 7.77 -19.93 -1.22
CA LYS A 171 9.08 -19.51 -1.72
C LYS A 171 10.16 -19.95 -0.72
N PRO A 172 11.23 -20.63 -1.14
CA PRO A 172 12.36 -20.96 -0.27
C PRO A 172 13.16 -19.73 0.20
N GLU A 173 12.81 -18.52 -0.26
CA GLU A 173 13.60 -17.28 -0.16
C GLU A 173 13.00 -16.21 0.77
N ASN A 174 11.87 -16.47 1.43
CA ASN A 174 11.35 -15.54 2.43
C ASN A 174 12.03 -15.82 3.78
N GLU A 175 13.01 -15.00 4.14
CA GLU A 175 13.56 -14.98 5.49
C GLU A 175 12.78 -13.96 6.31
N PHE A 176 12.52 -14.24 7.58
CA PHE A 176 11.87 -13.27 8.47
C PHE A 176 12.89 -12.82 9.51
N ALA A 177 13.08 -11.51 9.65
CA ALA A 177 13.84 -10.99 10.76
C ALA A 177 13.09 -11.28 12.09
N PHE A 178 13.83 -11.28 13.19
CA PHE A 178 13.30 -11.61 14.52
C PHE A 178 12.63 -12.99 14.62
N ASN A 179 13.06 -14.00 13.86
CA ASN A 179 12.40 -15.33 13.83
C ASN A 179 10.89 -15.27 13.48
N ALA A 180 10.49 -14.33 12.61
CA ALA A 180 9.08 -14.07 12.29
C ALA A 180 8.23 -13.55 13.48
N GLU A 181 8.87 -13.02 14.52
CA GLU A 181 8.17 -12.30 15.59
C GLU A 181 7.68 -10.94 15.09
N PHE A 182 6.43 -10.64 15.43
CA PHE A 182 5.84 -9.34 15.16
C PHE A 182 6.33 -8.30 16.17
N LYS A 183 6.46 -7.05 15.71
CA LYS A 183 6.74 -5.91 16.59
C LYS A 183 5.49 -5.09 16.87
N ASP A 184 5.44 -4.58 18.09
CA ASP A 184 4.49 -3.63 18.64
C ASP A 184 4.62 -2.24 17.99
N LYS A 185 3.59 -1.38 18.15
CA LYS A 185 3.37 -0.11 17.42
C LYS A 185 4.67 0.70 17.18
N VAL A 186 5.17 0.71 15.95
CA VAL A 186 6.34 1.51 15.54
C VAL A 186 5.92 2.95 15.19
N SER A 187 6.63 3.93 15.73
CA SER A 187 6.44 5.35 15.43
C SER A 187 6.97 5.73 14.04
N LEU A 188 6.08 6.13 13.13
CA LEU A 188 6.40 6.62 11.80
C LEU A 188 6.87 8.08 11.84
N VAL A 189 8.08 8.37 11.34
CA VAL A 189 8.69 9.71 11.35
C VAL A 189 8.81 10.25 9.91
N SER A 190 8.14 11.36 9.61
CA SER A 190 8.30 12.08 8.33
C SER A 190 9.57 12.94 8.34
N ARG A 191 10.52 12.71 7.42
CA ARG A 191 11.66 13.60 7.15
C ARG A 191 11.61 14.16 5.73
N LYS A 192 11.99 15.42 5.54
CA LYS A 192 12.19 16.03 4.21
C LYS A 192 13.45 15.47 3.58
N MET A 193 13.35 14.91 2.37
CA MET A 193 14.45 14.23 1.69
C MET A 193 14.42 14.44 0.17
N ASN A 194 15.55 14.18 -0.49
CA ASN A 194 15.68 14.23 -1.95
C ASN A 194 14.85 13.09 -2.57
N GLY A 195 13.90 13.40 -3.46
CA GLY A 195 12.81 12.49 -3.85
C GLY A 195 13.19 11.25 -4.68
N LYS A 196 14.48 11.03 -5.01
CA LYS A 196 15.01 9.82 -5.68
C LYS A 196 14.15 9.23 -6.82
N GLY A 197 13.60 10.11 -7.66
CA GLY A 197 12.79 9.72 -8.82
C GLY A 197 11.29 9.45 -8.53
N ILE A 198 10.81 9.66 -7.30
CA ILE A 198 9.39 9.69 -6.97
C ILE A 198 8.75 10.94 -7.58
N HIS A 199 7.59 10.76 -8.20
CA HIS A 199 6.80 11.86 -8.72
C HIS A 199 5.94 12.45 -7.60
N CYS A 200 6.29 13.65 -7.13
CA CYS A 200 5.69 14.29 -5.95
C CYS A 200 4.46 15.18 -6.23
N MET A 201 3.99 15.23 -7.48
CA MET A 201 2.83 16.04 -7.87
C MET A 201 1.59 15.69 -7.04
N ASN A 202 0.95 16.72 -6.51
CA ASN A 202 -0.26 16.61 -5.69
C ASN A 202 -1.18 17.81 -5.94
N THR A 203 -2.47 17.71 -5.64
CA THR A 203 -3.45 18.76 -5.93
C THR A 203 -3.91 19.53 -4.68
N THR A 204 -3.61 19.03 -3.48
CA THR A 204 -4.25 19.52 -2.23
C THR A 204 -3.27 19.91 -1.13
N VAL A 205 -1.99 19.52 -1.17
CA VAL A 205 -1.04 19.77 -0.09
C VAL A 205 -0.50 21.20 -0.22
N SER A 206 -1.11 22.16 0.47
CA SER A 206 -0.86 23.60 0.30
C SER A 206 0.60 24.04 0.44
N GLU A 207 1.36 23.44 1.38
CA GLU A 207 2.77 23.78 1.62
C GLU A 207 3.75 23.01 0.72
N SER A 208 3.25 22.16 -0.17
CA SER A 208 4.10 21.37 -1.07
C SER A 208 4.54 22.21 -2.26
N PRO A 209 5.85 22.30 -2.58
CA PRO A 209 6.33 22.98 -3.79
C PRO A 209 5.92 22.22 -5.07
N PHE A 210 5.40 20.99 -4.93
CA PHE A 210 4.92 20.14 -6.02
C PHE A 210 3.39 20.19 -6.17
N LYS A 211 2.72 21.10 -5.46
CA LYS A 211 1.28 21.31 -5.63
C LYS A 211 0.99 21.85 -7.04
N CYS A 212 -0.01 21.29 -7.69
CA CYS A 212 -0.47 21.67 -9.01
C CYS A 212 -1.94 22.08 -9.00
N ASP A 213 -2.36 22.78 -10.06
CA ASP A 213 -3.75 23.11 -10.28
C ASP A 213 -4.57 21.85 -10.70
N PRO A 214 -5.82 21.70 -10.25
CA PRO A 214 -6.68 20.59 -10.66
C PRO A 214 -6.84 20.42 -12.19
N ASP A 215 -6.78 21.49 -12.97
CA ASP A 215 -6.85 21.41 -14.43
C ASP A 215 -5.56 20.83 -15.04
N ALA A 216 -4.40 21.08 -14.43
CA ALA A 216 -3.15 20.43 -14.82
C ALA A 216 -3.20 18.92 -14.56
N ALA A 217 -3.77 18.51 -13.42
CA ALA A 217 -4.01 17.09 -13.13
C ALA A 217 -4.99 16.47 -14.14
N ARG A 218 -6.06 17.18 -14.51
CA ARG A 218 -7.03 16.72 -15.52
C ARG A 218 -6.38 16.55 -16.89
N ALA A 219 -5.51 17.48 -17.29
CA ALA A 219 -4.81 17.43 -18.58
C ALA A 219 -3.95 16.15 -18.72
N ILE A 220 -3.28 15.72 -17.66
CA ILE A 220 -2.51 14.47 -17.64
C ILE A 220 -3.43 13.27 -17.93
N VAL A 221 -4.57 13.21 -17.25
CA VAL A 221 -5.53 12.13 -17.44
C VAL A 221 -6.18 12.17 -18.84
N ASP A 222 -6.39 13.37 -19.37
CA ASP A 222 -7.04 13.56 -20.67
C ASP A 222 -6.13 13.18 -21.86
N VAL A 223 -4.82 13.35 -21.73
CA VAL A 223 -3.83 12.92 -22.73
C VAL A 223 -3.77 11.38 -22.81
N ASP A 224 -3.90 10.71 -21.67
CA ASP A 224 -3.76 9.25 -21.53
C ASP A 224 -5.12 8.50 -21.47
N LYS A 225 -6.22 9.17 -21.85
CA LYS A 225 -7.62 8.70 -21.79
C LYS A 225 -7.90 7.31 -22.40
N TRP A 226 -6.96 6.77 -23.16
CA TRP A 226 -7.04 5.42 -23.73
C TRP A 226 -6.90 4.28 -22.70
N PHE A 227 -6.51 4.54 -21.44
CA PHE A 227 -6.15 3.47 -20.47
C PHE A 227 -6.81 3.52 -19.07
N TYR A 228 -7.71 4.48 -18.79
CA TYR A 228 -8.17 4.75 -17.42
C TYR A 228 -9.57 4.25 -17.06
N HIS A 229 -9.70 3.55 -15.92
CA HIS A 229 -10.98 3.34 -15.24
C HIS A 229 -11.13 4.29 -14.06
N GLN A 230 -12.23 5.05 -14.03
CA GLN A 230 -12.53 6.04 -12.99
C GLN A 230 -13.30 5.41 -11.82
N LYS A 231 -12.90 5.72 -10.58
CA LYS A 231 -13.70 5.49 -9.37
C LYS A 231 -13.90 6.82 -8.64
N ASN A 232 -15.13 7.07 -8.22
CA ASN A 232 -15.47 8.20 -7.35
C ASN A 232 -15.43 7.69 -5.90
N TYR A 233 -14.79 8.45 -5.01
CA TYR A 233 -14.78 8.23 -3.56
C TYR A 233 -15.64 9.31 -2.91
#